data_AF-A0AAN1WED0-F1
#
_entry.id   AF-A0AAN1WED0-F1
#
_cell.length_a   1.000
_cell.length_b   1.000
_cell.length_c   1.000
_cell.angle_alpha   90.00
_cell.angle_beta   90.00
_cell.angle_gamma   90.00
#
_symmetry.space_group_name_H-M   'P 1'
#
loop_
_entity.id
_entity.type
_entity.pdbx_description
1 polymer ?
#
loop_
_entity_poly.entity_id
_entity_poly.type
_entity_poly.pdbx_seq_one_letter_code
_entity_poly.pdbx_strand_id
1 'polypeptide(L)'
;MKIISRVLPLILLATALVSCSSFSGNKSESKTMSASSINVIKASDPRIHYSGRMQYKDGAMRFDWAGVEIRFAIKGSAFTLLMDGGGSDYNIVVNGEVLQILRPDAGIQEHIIALPSSANSTSHEVIIQRRNDPHFGVTTFRGLALDTQAELLSKPALKARKIEFIGDSYTVGYGNEGTSTQCDSLRPYENNALSYAALTASALEAEAHMSAVSGRGLVRNYGDKNRVSDEPMPSLYGRVLFHDENSVWDFTQWQPDAVVIKLGTNDFSTEPHPDHIVFQQALTDLINRVTQYYGDTPIFLLADNSMPVIVDLYRSYHQKNYASNSKVHYVVLPKPALEQLGCDWHPNVQYHQQAAAILAPVIKKALAWD
;
A
#
# COMPACT_ATOMS: atom_id res chain seq x y z
N MET A 1 10.11 -39.32 -27.44
CA MET A 1 10.34 -40.79 -27.35
C MET A 1 10.82 -41.08 -25.95
N LYS A 2 10.19 -41.85 -25.04
CA LYS A 2 9.15 -42.89 -25.00
C LYS A 2 8.23 -42.54 -23.80
N ILE A 3 6.90 -42.45 -23.89
CA ILE A 3 5.85 -43.49 -24.00
C ILE A 3 5.60 -44.29 -22.70
N ILE A 4 4.47 -43.96 -22.03
CA ILE A 4 3.34 -44.79 -21.51
C ILE A 4 3.71 -45.96 -20.53
N SER A 5 3.12 -46.11 -19.34
CA SER A 5 1.72 -46.55 -19.16
C SER A 5 1.10 -46.30 -17.77
N ARG A 6 -0.20 -45.98 -17.81
CA ARG A 6 -1.19 -46.13 -16.73
C ARG A 6 -1.59 -47.60 -16.61
N VAL A 7 -1.85 -48.09 -15.40
CA VAL A 7 -2.81 -49.20 -15.16
C VAL A 7 -3.53 -48.95 -13.81
N LEU A 8 -4.84 -48.77 -13.89
CA LEU A 8 -5.81 -48.95 -12.80
C LEU A 8 -6.26 -50.43 -12.83
N PRO A 9 -6.67 -51.03 -11.70
CA PRO A 9 -7.87 -51.85 -11.80
C PRO A 9 -8.83 -51.78 -10.60
N LEU A 10 -10.11 -51.80 -11.00
CA LEU A 10 -11.24 -52.58 -10.49
C LEU A 10 -11.74 -52.45 -9.04
N ILE A 11 -12.93 -51.86 -9.00
CA ILE A 11 -14.06 -52.06 -8.10
C ILE A 11 -14.37 -53.55 -7.87
N LEU A 12 -14.55 -53.95 -6.61
CA LEU A 12 -15.36 -55.11 -6.24
C LEU A 12 -16.51 -54.67 -5.34
N LEU A 13 -17.73 -54.87 -5.83
CA LEU A 13 -18.99 -54.79 -5.09
C LEU A 13 -19.08 -55.99 -4.14
N ALA A 14 -19.28 -55.75 -2.85
CA ALA A 14 -19.74 -56.76 -1.92
C ALA A 14 -21.08 -56.32 -1.33
N THR A 15 -22.16 -56.94 -1.81
CA THR A 15 -23.50 -56.89 -1.24
C THR A 15 -23.55 -57.75 0.02
N ALA A 16 -23.84 -57.12 1.17
CA ALA A 16 -24.26 -57.83 2.38
C ALA A 16 -25.62 -57.28 2.83
N LEU A 17 -26.66 -58.07 2.55
CA LEU A 17 -27.98 -57.97 3.17
C LEU A 17 -27.88 -58.52 4.59
N VAL A 18 -28.09 -57.68 5.62
CA VAL A 18 -28.50 -58.16 6.95
C VAL A 18 -29.62 -57.27 7.48
N SER A 19 -30.63 -57.99 7.96
CA SER A 19 -31.97 -57.67 8.44
C SER A 19 -32.13 -56.47 9.38
N CYS A 20 -33.26 -55.78 9.19
CA CYS A 20 -33.87 -54.87 10.14
C CYS A 20 -34.13 -55.56 11.50
N SER A 21 -33.67 -54.92 12.57
CA SER A 21 -34.27 -55.02 13.90
C SER A 21 -34.60 -53.60 14.37
N SER A 22 -35.90 -53.40 14.62
CA SER A 22 -36.52 -52.16 15.05
C SER A 22 -36.09 -51.78 16.47
N PHE A 23 -35.38 -50.65 16.59
CA PHE A 23 -35.18 -49.96 17.86
C PHE A 23 -35.92 -48.63 17.84
N SER A 24 -36.96 -48.53 18.67
CA SER A 24 -37.65 -47.29 18.98
C SER A 24 -36.75 -46.42 19.85
N GLY A 25 -36.16 -45.39 19.26
CA GLY A 25 -35.34 -44.38 19.95
C GLY A 25 -35.89 -42.97 19.67
N ASN A 26 -36.09 -42.21 20.74
CA ASN A 26 -36.60 -40.84 20.78
C ASN A 26 -36.18 -39.95 19.60
N LYS A 27 -37.17 -39.32 18.96
CA LYS A 27 -36.96 -38.15 18.09
C LYS A 27 -36.42 -37.01 18.96
N SER A 28 -35.10 -36.90 19.03
CA SER A 28 -34.43 -35.63 19.28
C SER A 28 -34.76 -34.72 18.09
N GLU A 29 -35.51 -33.65 18.34
CA GLU A 29 -35.66 -32.56 17.39
C GLU A 29 -34.27 -31.97 17.14
N SER A 30 -33.68 -32.37 16.01
CA SER A 30 -32.57 -31.65 15.40
C SER A 30 -33.07 -30.24 15.10
N LYS A 31 -32.76 -29.29 15.99
CA LYS A 31 -32.75 -27.87 15.65
C LYS A 31 -31.77 -27.74 14.49
N THR A 32 -32.32 -27.74 13.29
CA THR A 32 -31.65 -27.24 12.10
C THR A 32 -31.26 -25.81 12.45
N MET A 33 -29.97 -25.59 12.74
CA MET A 33 -29.46 -24.23 12.82
C MET A 33 -29.73 -23.60 11.46
N SER A 34 -30.59 -22.58 11.46
CA SER A 34 -30.77 -21.68 10.33
C SER A 34 -29.39 -21.32 9.82
N ALA A 35 -29.08 -21.62 8.56
CA ALA A 35 -27.94 -21.02 7.88
C ALA A 35 -28.10 -19.49 8.07
N SER A 36 -27.15 -18.84 8.74
CA SER A 36 -27.17 -17.39 8.83
C SER A 36 -27.15 -16.86 7.41
N SER A 37 -28.12 -15.99 7.07
CA SER A 37 -28.15 -15.37 5.75
C SER A 37 -27.03 -14.34 5.70
N ILE A 38 -25.96 -14.64 4.96
CA ILE A 38 -24.85 -13.72 4.77
C ILE A 38 -25.29 -12.64 3.79
N ASN A 39 -25.17 -11.38 4.19
CA ASN A 39 -25.36 -10.24 3.29
C ASN A 39 -24.03 -9.88 2.62
N VAL A 40 -23.95 -10.05 1.30
CA VAL A 40 -22.75 -9.73 0.52
C VAL A 40 -22.82 -8.28 0.03
N ILE A 41 -21.90 -7.46 0.52
CA ILE A 41 -21.67 -6.09 0.06
C ILE A 41 -20.64 -6.13 -1.07
N LYS A 42 -21.01 -5.61 -2.24
CA LYS A 42 -20.11 -5.53 -3.40
C LYS A 42 -19.01 -4.49 -3.18
N ALA A 43 -17.84 -4.69 -3.78
CA ALA A 43 -16.78 -3.68 -3.79
C ALA A 43 -17.21 -2.31 -4.40
N SER A 44 -18.26 -2.27 -5.21
CA SER A 44 -18.81 -1.01 -5.74
C SER A 44 -19.82 -0.32 -4.82
N ASP A 45 -20.03 -0.80 -3.59
CA ASP A 45 -20.95 -0.15 -2.65
C ASP A 45 -20.43 1.25 -2.27
N PRO A 46 -21.23 2.32 -2.41
CA PRO A 46 -20.77 3.70 -2.20
C PRO A 46 -20.44 4.03 -0.73
N ARG A 47 -20.77 3.14 0.20
CA ARG A 47 -20.39 3.26 1.63
C ARG A 47 -18.97 2.79 1.91
N ILE A 48 -18.32 2.13 0.95
CA ILE A 48 -16.90 1.79 1.01
C ILE A 48 -16.13 2.93 0.35
N HIS A 49 -15.14 3.46 1.05
CA HIS A 49 -14.22 4.45 0.53
C HIS A 49 -12.86 3.82 0.23
N TYR A 50 -12.25 4.29 -0.85
CA TYR A 50 -10.97 3.83 -1.37
C TYR A 50 -10.02 5.01 -1.45
N SER A 51 -8.81 4.84 -0.89
CA SER A 51 -7.72 5.82 -0.96
C SER A 51 -6.50 5.13 -1.56
N GLY A 52 -5.82 5.80 -2.49
CA GLY A 52 -4.78 5.22 -3.33
C GLY A 52 -5.27 4.85 -4.73
N ARG A 53 -4.32 4.52 -5.61
CA ARG A 53 -4.62 4.17 -7.00
C ARG A 53 -5.13 2.75 -7.09
N MET A 54 -6.35 2.61 -7.60
CA MET A 54 -7.02 1.32 -7.74
C MET A 54 -7.84 1.27 -9.03
N GLN A 55 -8.02 0.08 -9.58
CA GLN A 55 -8.81 -0.16 -10.79
C GLN A 55 -10.05 -1.00 -10.45
N TYR A 56 -11.24 -0.52 -10.79
CA TYR A 56 -12.44 -1.36 -10.77
C TYR A 56 -12.51 -2.21 -12.05
N LYS A 57 -12.55 -3.53 -11.92
CA LYS A 57 -12.68 -4.46 -13.04
C LYS A 57 -13.37 -5.74 -12.59
N ASP A 58 -14.28 -6.26 -13.42
CA ASP A 58 -14.98 -7.54 -13.20
C ASP A 58 -15.62 -7.68 -11.80
N GLY A 59 -16.21 -6.59 -11.30
CA GLY A 59 -16.90 -6.56 -10.02
C GLY A 59 -16.02 -6.34 -8.79
N ALA A 60 -14.70 -6.15 -8.97
CA ALA A 60 -13.73 -6.05 -7.88
C ALA A 60 -12.80 -4.83 -8.03
N MET A 61 -12.23 -4.39 -6.91
CA MET A 61 -11.16 -3.38 -6.88
C MET A 61 -9.80 -4.06 -6.91
N ARG A 62 -8.92 -3.65 -7.84
CA ARG A 62 -7.57 -4.18 -8.04
C ARG A 62 -6.53 -3.13 -7.72
N PHE A 63 -5.48 -3.48 -6.99
CA PHE A 63 -4.44 -2.55 -6.54
C PHE A 63 -3.15 -3.26 -6.13
N ASP A 64 -2.01 -2.56 -6.25
CA ASP A 64 -0.70 -3.08 -5.80
C ASP A 64 0.19 -2.03 -5.11
N TRP A 65 -0.05 -0.73 -5.30
CA TRP A 65 0.70 0.31 -4.59
C TRP A 65 0.60 0.16 -3.07
N ALA A 66 1.73 0.36 -2.39
CA ALA A 66 1.79 0.42 -0.94
C ALA A 66 0.91 1.56 -0.41
N GLY A 67 0.37 1.42 0.81
CA GLY A 67 -0.44 2.47 1.43
C GLY A 67 -1.84 2.64 0.86
N VAL A 68 -2.27 1.80 -0.11
CA VAL A 68 -3.68 1.74 -0.50
C VAL A 68 -4.55 1.35 0.68
N GLU A 69 -5.68 2.04 0.84
CA GLU A 69 -6.60 1.84 1.95
C GLU A 69 -8.02 1.57 1.47
N ILE A 70 -8.70 0.66 2.18
CA ILE A 70 -10.14 0.41 2.07
C ILE A 70 -10.75 0.79 3.41
N ARG A 71 -11.66 1.76 3.39
CA ARG A 71 -12.27 2.37 4.58
C ARG A 71 -13.77 2.16 4.58
N PHE A 72 -14.33 1.76 5.71
CA PHE A 72 -15.77 1.66 5.91
C PHE A 72 -16.14 1.75 7.39
N ALA A 73 -17.41 2.02 7.67
CA ALA A 73 -17.95 1.96 9.03
C ALA A 73 -18.97 0.82 9.12
N ILE A 74 -18.91 0.08 10.22
CA ILE A 74 -19.76 -1.10 10.45
C ILE A 74 -20.32 -1.08 11.86
N LYS A 75 -21.56 -1.55 12.01
CA LYS A 75 -22.13 -1.92 13.30
C LYS A 75 -22.26 -3.44 13.35
N GLY A 76 -21.69 -4.09 14.36
CA GLY A 76 -21.69 -5.56 14.47
C GLY A 76 -20.48 -6.08 15.22
N SER A 77 -20.39 -7.41 15.37
CA SER A 77 -19.32 -8.10 16.10
C SER A 77 -18.21 -8.66 15.20
N ALA A 78 -18.46 -8.80 13.90
CA ALA A 78 -17.47 -9.24 12.92
C ALA A 78 -17.86 -8.82 11.49
N PHE A 79 -16.89 -8.90 10.58
CA PHE A 79 -17.11 -8.88 9.14
C PHE A 79 -16.17 -9.86 8.44
N THR A 80 -16.53 -10.29 7.23
CA THR A 80 -15.66 -11.11 6.39
C THR A 80 -15.16 -10.31 5.21
N LEU A 81 -13.84 -10.29 5.02
CA LEU A 81 -13.21 -9.75 3.81
C LEU A 81 -13.22 -10.80 2.71
N LEU A 82 -13.70 -10.41 1.53
CA LEU A 82 -13.65 -11.23 0.32
C LEU A 82 -12.52 -10.70 -0.54
N MET A 83 -11.36 -11.35 -0.52
CA MET A 83 -10.18 -10.88 -1.24
C MET A 83 -9.40 -12.00 -1.87
N ASP A 84 -8.70 -11.67 -2.94
CA ASP A 84 -7.67 -12.50 -3.55
C ASP A 84 -6.38 -11.69 -3.53
N GLY A 85 -5.34 -12.21 -2.91
CA GLY A 85 -4.08 -11.50 -2.82
C GLY A 85 -3.10 -12.34 -2.04
N GLY A 86 -2.07 -12.86 -2.71
CA GLY A 86 -0.93 -13.48 -2.06
C GLY A 86 0.26 -12.53 -2.08
N GLY A 87 1.12 -12.59 -1.05
CA GLY A 87 2.40 -11.90 -1.04
C GLY A 87 2.44 -10.60 -0.23
N SER A 88 1.33 -9.88 -0.11
CA SER A 88 1.26 -8.64 0.70
C SER A 88 0.60 -8.85 2.06
N ASP A 89 0.96 -8.02 3.03
CA ASP A 89 0.36 -7.92 4.35
C ASP A 89 -0.48 -6.64 4.49
N TYR A 90 -1.47 -6.67 5.39
CA TYR A 90 -2.38 -5.55 5.65
C TYR A 90 -2.49 -5.27 7.13
N ASN A 91 -2.44 -4.00 7.51
CA ASN A 91 -2.94 -3.59 8.83
C ASN A 91 -4.47 -3.59 8.78
N ILE A 92 -5.11 -4.28 9.71
CA ILE A 92 -6.54 -4.12 9.98
C ILE A 92 -6.67 -3.17 11.15
N VAL A 93 -7.04 -1.93 10.86
CA VAL A 93 -7.20 -0.86 11.86
C VAL A 93 -8.67 -0.75 12.22
N VAL A 94 -8.97 -0.72 13.52
CA VAL A 94 -10.31 -0.53 14.05
C VAL A 94 -10.28 0.63 15.04
N ASN A 95 -11.11 1.64 14.82
CA ASN A 95 -11.22 2.83 15.68
C ASN A 95 -9.86 3.52 15.94
N GLY A 96 -8.99 3.55 14.93
CA GLY A 96 -7.67 4.18 15.00
C GLY A 96 -6.53 3.28 15.53
N GLU A 97 -6.82 2.07 15.99
CA GLU A 97 -5.80 1.14 16.51
C GLU A 97 -5.63 -0.08 15.59
N VAL A 98 -4.39 -0.55 15.41
CA VAL A 98 -4.11 -1.78 14.66
C VAL A 98 -4.62 -2.97 15.47
N LEU A 99 -5.68 -3.62 14.99
CA LEU A 99 -6.26 -4.81 15.60
C LEU A 99 -5.42 -6.06 15.29
N GLN A 100 -5.04 -6.25 14.03
CA GLN A 100 -4.25 -7.38 13.58
C GLN A 100 -3.54 -7.10 12.24
N ILE A 101 -2.53 -7.91 11.93
CA ILE A 101 -1.90 -7.96 10.60
C ILE A 101 -2.50 -9.14 9.84
N LEU A 102 -3.22 -8.86 8.77
CA LEU A 102 -3.76 -9.87 7.87
C LEU A 102 -2.72 -10.26 6.83
N ARG A 103 -2.50 -11.58 6.68
CA ARG A 103 -1.56 -12.16 5.72
C ARG A 103 -2.29 -13.16 4.83
N PRO A 104 -2.94 -12.71 3.75
CA PRO A 104 -3.66 -13.60 2.85
C PRO A 104 -2.66 -14.47 2.05
N ASP A 105 -3.05 -15.73 1.80
CA ASP A 105 -2.35 -16.57 0.82
C ASP A 105 -2.86 -16.26 -0.59
N ALA A 106 -2.19 -16.81 -1.60
CA ALA A 106 -2.63 -16.68 -2.98
C ALA A 106 -4.01 -17.35 -3.22
N GLY A 107 -4.83 -16.73 -4.06
CA GLY A 107 -6.16 -17.20 -4.42
C GLY A 107 -7.29 -16.51 -3.65
N ILE A 108 -8.53 -16.81 -4.06
CA ILE A 108 -9.73 -16.22 -3.45
C ILE A 108 -9.90 -16.79 -2.04
N GLN A 109 -9.90 -15.90 -1.04
CA GLN A 109 -10.05 -16.24 0.37
C GLN A 109 -11.11 -15.38 1.07
N GLU A 110 -11.67 -15.96 2.13
CA GLU A 110 -12.56 -15.30 3.08
C GLU A 110 -11.82 -15.12 4.39
N HIS A 111 -11.71 -13.88 4.87
CA HIS A 111 -11.05 -13.59 6.15
C HIS A 111 -12.03 -12.99 7.14
N ILE A 112 -12.35 -13.74 8.18
CA ILE A 112 -13.23 -13.30 9.26
C ILE A 112 -12.44 -12.41 10.22
N ILE A 113 -12.90 -11.19 10.42
CA ILE A 113 -12.33 -10.21 11.35
C ILE A 113 -13.32 -10.00 12.49
N ALA A 114 -12.95 -10.44 13.70
CA ALA A 114 -13.71 -10.17 14.92
C ALA A 114 -13.43 -8.75 15.44
N LEU A 115 -14.47 -7.98 15.78
CA LEU A 115 -14.36 -6.61 16.25
C LEU A 115 -14.25 -6.55 17.79
N PRO A 116 -13.54 -5.54 18.35
CA PRO A 116 -13.44 -5.35 19.79
C PRO A 116 -14.79 -4.87 20.35
N SER A 117 -15.38 -5.63 21.28
CA SER A 117 -16.75 -5.54 21.81
C SER A 117 -17.75 -6.47 21.10
N SER A 118 -18.28 -7.44 21.86
CA SER A 118 -19.29 -8.40 21.38
C SER A 118 -20.71 -7.82 21.32
N ALA A 119 -20.90 -6.55 21.70
CA ALA A 119 -22.20 -5.92 21.62
C ALA A 119 -22.50 -5.50 20.17
N ASN A 120 -23.45 -6.18 19.54
CA ASN A 120 -23.97 -5.89 18.19
C ASN A 120 -24.47 -4.45 17.98
N SER A 121 -24.53 -3.63 19.04
CA SER A 121 -24.89 -2.21 18.97
C SER A 121 -23.71 -1.27 18.70
N THR A 122 -22.46 -1.74 18.79
CA THR A 122 -21.26 -0.90 18.71
C THR A 122 -20.90 -0.60 17.24
N SER A 123 -20.64 0.66 16.92
CA SER A 123 -20.10 1.07 15.62
C SER A 123 -18.57 1.09 15.63
N HIS A 124 -17.98 0.67 14.53
CA HIS A 124 -16.54 0.61 14.31
C HIS A 124 -16.18 1.27 12.98
N GLU A 125 -15.17 2.13 12.99
CA GLU A 125 -14.48 2.55 11.77
C GLU A 125 -13.36 1.55 11.48
N VAL A 126 -13.34 1.04 10.25
CA VAL A 126 -12.39 0.02 9.81
C VAL A 126 -11.56 0.56 8.65
N ILE A 127 -10.25 0.34 8.72
CA ILE A 127 -9.31 0.60 7.63
C ILE A 127 -8.50 -0.65 7.36
N ILE A 128 -8.49 -1.11 6.11
CA ILE A 128 -7.57 -2.13 5.61
C ILE A 128 -6.45 -1.37 4.90
N GLN A 129 -5.23 -1.38 5.44
CA GLN A 129 -4.10 -0.64 4.87
C GLN A 129 -3.07 -1.62 4.31
N ARG A 130 -2.78 -1.55 3.01
CA ARG A 130 -1.71 -2.35 2.41
C ARG A 130 -0.36 -1.88 2.93
N ARG A 131 0.43 -2.81 3.48
CA ARG A 131 1.73 -2.52 4.06
C ARG A 131 2.85 -2.49 3.02
N ASN A 132 2.76 -3.39 2.04
CA ASN A 132 3.89 -3.74 1.21
C ASN A 132 3.93 -3.08 -0.18
N ASP A 133 5.14 -3.04 -0.74
CA ASP A 133 5.50 -2.63 -2.09
C ASP A 133 4.65 -3.35 -3.17
N PRO A 134 4.42 -2.74 -4.34
CA PRO A 134 3.81 -3.41 -5.49
C PRO A 134 4.52 -4.68 -5.99
N HIS A 135 5.81 -4.90 -5.71
CA HIS A 135 6.48 -6.18 -6.01
C HIS A 135 5.80 -7.41 -5.36
N PHE A 136 5.02 -7.19 -4.30
CA PHE A 136 4.27 -8.24 -3.62
C PHE A 136 2.92 -8.57 -4.28
N GLY A 137 2.71 -8.15 -5.54
CA GLY A 137 1.63 -8.60 -6.40
C GLY A 137 0.32 -7.82 -6.24
N VAL A 138 -0.59 -8.05 -7.18
CA VAL A 138 -1.89 -7.38 -7.22
C VAL A 138 -2.86 -8.03 -6.23
N THR A 139 -3.59 -7.20 -5.52
CA THR A 139 -4.71 -7.58 -4.66
C THR A 139 -6.01 -7.27 -5.34
N THR A 140 -6.96 -8.18 -5.24
CA THR A 140 -8.32 -8.06 -5.76
C THR A 140 -9.31 -8.12 -4.60
N PHE A 141 -9.88 -6.98 -4.21
CA PHE A 141 -10.93 -6.87 -3.21
C PHE A 141 -12.31 -7.01 -3.87
N ARG A 142 -13.06 -8.04 -3.49
CA ARG A 142 -14.36 -8.38 -4.07
C ARG A 142 -15.55 -7.82 -3.28
N GLY A 143 -15.32 -7.45 -2.02
CA GLY A 143 -16.35 -6.88 -1.15
C GLY A 143 -16.27 -7.39 0.28
N LEU A 144 -17.40 -7.28 0.98
CA LEU A 144 -17.57 -7.72 2.35
C LEU A 144 -18.70 -8.75 2.42
N ALA A 145 -18.61 -9.65 3.38
CA ALA A 145 -19.73 -10.48 3.83
C ALA A 145 -20.05 -10.13 5.29
N LEU A 146 -21.33 -9.82 5.55
CA LEU A 146 -21.83 -9.41 6.86
C LEU A 146 -22.86 -10.43 7.36
N ASP A 147 -22.86 -10.72 8.65
CA ASP A 147 -23.98 -11.43 9.28
C ASP A 147 -25.24 -10.55 9.28
N THR A 148 -26.41 -11.18 9.35
CA THR A 148 -27.74 -10.56 9.48
C THR A 148 -27.85 -9.51 10.59
N GLN A 149 -27.04 -9.62 11.64
CA GLN A 149 -27.03 -8.70 12.78
C GLN A 149 -26.04 -7.54 12.60
N ALA A 150 -25.25 -7.57 11.53
CA ALA A 150 -24.29 -6.53 11.19
C ALA A 150 -24.82 -5.63 10.08
N GLU A 151 -24.40 -4.37 10.11
CA GLU A 151 -24.85 -3.33 9.19
C GLU A 151 -23.67 -2.50 8.71
N LEU A 152 -23.55 -2.33 7.40
CA LEU A 152 -22.63 -1.35 6.81
C LEU A 152 -23.23 0.05 6.94
N LEU A 153 -22.55 0.92 7.67
CA LEU A 153 -22.97 2.28 7.94
C LEU A 153 -22.58 3.22 6.80
N SER A 154 -23.00 4.48 6.89
CA SER A 154 -22.51 5.53 5.99
C SER A 154 -20.98 5.63 6.07
N LYS A 155 -20.34 5.91 4.93
CA LYS A 155 -18.87 6.05 4.86
C LYS A 155 -18.37 7.12 5.86
N PRO A 156 -17.19 6.92 6.48
CA PRO A 156 -16.56 7.92 7.33
C PRO A 156 -16.30 9.24 6.60
N ALA A 157 -16.14 10.33 7.35
CA ALA A 157 -15.72 11.61 6.79
C ALA A 157 -14.32 11.50 6.17
N LEU A 158 -14.15 12.06 4.97
CA LEU A 158 -12.86 12.06 4.29
C LEU A 158 -11.99 13.20 4.78
N LYS A 159 -10.68 12.97 4.75
CA LYS A 159 -9.70 14.03 4.93
C LYS A 159 -9.78 14.99 3.75
N ALA A 160 -9.82 16.29 4.03
CA ALA A 160 -9.90 17.30 2.97
C ALA A 160 -8.56 17.45 2.23
N ARG A 161 -7.46 17.39 3.01
CA ARG A 161 -6.07 17.57 2.58
C ARG A 161 -5.55 16.33 1.85
N LYS A 162 -4.73 16.52 0.81
CA LYS A 162 -4.20 15.45 -0.04
C LYS A 162 -2.72 15.66 -0.35
N ILE A 163 -1.91 14.61 -0.23
CA ILE A 163 -0.47 14.67 -0.55
C ILE A 163 -0.08 13.44 -1.38
N GLU A 164 0.54 13.65 -2.55
CA GLU A 164 1.16 12.54 -3.28
C GLU A 164 2.65 12.44 -2.94
N PHE A 165 3.12 11.22 -2.67
CA PHE A 165 4.53 10.93 -2.47
C PHE A 165 5.05 10.10 -3.64
N ILE A 166 6.03 10.63 -4.35
CA ILE A 166 6.73 9.96 -5.44
C ILE A 166 8.11 9.56 -4.92
N GLY A 167 8.45 8.27 -4.94
CA GLY A 167 9.72 7.85 -4.38
C GLY A 167 10.11 6.40 -4.57
N ASP A 168 11.02 5.97 -3.72
CA ASP A 168 11.62 4.64 -3.70
C ASP A 168 11.26 3.86 -2.42
N SER A 169 12.13 2.94 -2.00
CA SER A 169 12.00 2.11 -0.81
C SER A 169 11.80 2.89 0.48
N TYR A 170 12.32 4.12 0.59
CA TYR A 170 12.09 4.99 1.75
C TYR A 170 10.62 5.42 1.85
N THR A 171 9.99 5.66 0.70
CA THR A 171 8.58 6.09 0.62
C THR A 171 7.65 4.90 0.83
N VAL A 172 8.06 3.71 0.36
CA VAL A 172 7.35 2.46 0.64
C VAL A 172 7.40 2.10 2.12
N GLY A 173 8.52 2.34 2.81
CA GLY A 173 8.75 1.87 4.19
C GLY A 173 9.45 0.51 4.23
N TYR A 174 10.29 0.22 3.23
CA TYR A 174 11.08 -1.00 3.14
C TYR A 174 11.89 -1.24 4.42
N GLY A 175 11.72 -2.40 5.04
CA GLY A 175 12.56 -2.83 6.16
C GLY A 175 12.42 -2.02 7.46
N ASN A 176 11.44 -1.11 7.54
CA ASN A 176 11.34 -0.14 8.62
C ASN A 176 11.05 -0.74 10.00
N GLU A 177 10.37 -1.89 10.05
CA GLU A 177 10.13 -2.63 11.29
C GLU A 177 11.25 -3.63 11.63
N GLY A 178 12.32 -3.67 10.82
CA GLY A 178 13.51 -4.46 11.10
C GLY A 178 14.21 -4.00 12.37
N THR A 179 14.53 -4.93 13.26
CA THR A 179 15.26 -4.65 14.51
C THR A 179 16.79 -4.68 14.33
N SER A 180 17.25 -5.06 13.15
CA SER A 180 18.66 -5.03 12.75
C SER A 180 18.80 -4.84 11.24
N THR A 181 20.02 -4.63 10.75
CA THR A 181 20.30 -4.53 9.31
C THR A 181 20.29 -5.88 8.59
N GLN A 182 20.22 -6.98 9.33
CA GLN A 182 20.12 -8.33 8.80
C GLN A 182 18.74 -8.89 9.11
N CYS A 183 17.95 -9.15 8.08
CA CYS A 183 16.61 -9.70 8.19
C CYS A 183 16.47 -10.92 7.29
N ASP A 184 15.86 -11.98 7.81
CA ASP A 184 15.69 -13.25 7.06
C ASP A 184 14.63 -13.16 5.95
N SER A 185 13.69 -12.23 6.08
CA SER A 185 12.63 -11.99 5.12
C SER A 185 12.16 -10.55 5.21
N LEU A 186 11.90 -9.91 4.07
CA LEU A 186 11.48 -8.51 4.04
C LEU A 186 9.99 -8.31 4.32
N ARG A 187 9.13 -9.19 3.78
CA ARG A 187 7.66 -9.04 3.82
C ARG A 187 7.11 -8.59 5.18
N PRO A 188 7.47 -9.22 6.31
CA PRO A 188 6.92 -8.82 7.61
C PRO A 188 7.44 -7.48 8.13
N TYR A 189 8.60 -7.02 7.66
CA TYR A 189 9.29 -5.82 8.18
C TYR A 189 9.05 -4.55 7.35
N GLU A 190 8.27 -4.63 6.28
CA GLU A 190 7.86 -3.47 5.50
C GLU A 190 6.45 -3.05 5.90
N ASN A 191 6.32 -1.81 6.37
CA ASN A 191 5.04 -1.23 6.79
C ASN A 191 4.90 0.21 6.31
N ASN A 192 4.20 0.41 5.20
CA ASN A 192 3.97 1.75 4.65
C ASN A 192 3.30 2.72 5.63
N ALA A 193 2.41 2.23 6.51
CA ALA A 193 1.75 3.09 7.51
C ALA A 193 2.74 3.74 8.50
N LEU A 194 3.95 3.18 8.62
CA LEU A 194 5.05 3.70 9.43
C LEU A 194 6.19 4.30 8.58
N SER A 195 5.97 4.51 7.28
CA SER A 195 6.88 5.27 6.43
C SER A 195 6.83 6.76 6.76
N TYR A 196 7.88 7.51 6.44
CA TYR A 196 7.91 8.96 6.65
C TYR A 196 6.77 9.65 5.88
N ALA A 197 6.39 9.10 4.73
CA ALA A 197 5.34 9.61 3.87
C ALA A 197 3.96 9.49 4.55
N ALA A 198 3.59 8.28 4.98
CA ALA A 198 2.33 8.05 5.69
C ALA A 198 2.28 8.82 7.02
N LEU A 199 3.39 8.85 7.76
CA LEU A 199 3.48 9.60 9.03
C LEU A 199 3.35 11.12 8.81
N THR A 200 3.94 11.65 7.74
CA THR A 200 3.78 13.07 7.36
C THR A 200 2.33 13.39 7.04
N ALA A 201 1.67 12.57 6.21
CA ALA A 201 0.27 12.77 5.86
C ALA A 201 -0.66 12.63 7.08
N SER A 202 -0.38 11.67 7.98
CA SER A 202 -1.10 11.50 9.23
C SER A 202 -1.00 12.74 10.11
N ALA A 203 0.22 13.27 10.31
CA ALA A 203 0.47 14.49 11.10
C ALA A 203 -0.19 15.75 10.53
N LEU A 204 -0.53 15.75 9.24
CA LEU A 204 -1.19 16.85 8.55
C LEU A 204 -2.69 16.61 8.32
N GLU A 205 -3.24 15.51 8.85
CA GLU A 205 -4.62 15.09 8.61
C GLU A 205 -4.96 15.00 7.11
N ALA A 206 -3.98 14.55 6.31
CA ALA A 206 -4.08 14.40 4.86
C ALA A 206 -4.26 12.94 4.44
N GLU A 207 -4.97 12.75 3.34
CA GLU A 207 -4.96 11.52 2.54
C GLU A 207 -3.64 11.44 1.77
N ALA A 208 -3.11 10.24 1.58
CA ALA A 208 -1.84 10.02 0.92
C ALA A 208 -1.96 9.05 -0.25
N HIS A 209 -1.44 9.45 -1.41
CA HIS A 209 -1.18 8.54 -2.52
C HIS A 209 0.32 8.23 -2.57
N MET A 210 0.66 6.93 -2.60
CA MET A 210 2.05 6.48 -2.72
C MET A 210 2.31 6.02 -4.16
N SER A 211 3.13 6.78 -4.87
CA SER A 211 3.68 6.45 -6.18
C SER A 211 5.15 6.07 -6.00
N ALA A 212 5.39 4.91 -5.37
CA ALA A 212 6.74 4.51 -4.98
C ALA A 212 6.99 3.02 -5.17
N VAL A 213 8.23 2.69 -5.57
CA VAL A 213 8.69 1.32 -5.79
C VAL A 213 10.13 1.18 -5.31
N SER A 214 10.39 0.20 -4.45
CA SER A 214 11.71 -0.11 -3.92
C SER A 214 12.69 -0.43 -5.05
N GLY A 215 13.92 0.08 -4.92
CA GLY A 215 14.96 -0.10 -5.94
C GLY A 215 14.80 0.75 -7.20
N ARG A 216 13.71 1.51 -7.38
CA ARG A 216 13.57 2.41 -8.55
C ARG A 216 14.22 3.76 -8.29
N GLY A 217 14.90 4.28 -9.31
CA GLY A 217 15.48 5.63 -9.29
C GLY A 217 14.75 6.60 -10.22
N LEU A 218 15.27 7.81 -10.30
CA LEU A 218 14.78 8.83 -11.23
C LEU A 218 15.22 8.53 -12.68
N VAL A 219 16.45 8.06 -12.83
CA VAL A 219 17.12 7.71 -14.10
C VAL A 219 17.59 6.26 -14.08
N ARG A 220 18.14 5.81 -12.95
CA ARG A 220 18.76 4.49 -12.80
C ARG A 220 18.23 3.74 -11.59
N ASN A 221 17.89 2.47 -11.79
CA ASN A 221 17.45 1.56 -10.75
C ASN A 221 18.66 0.91 -10.04
N TYR A 222 18.40 0.43 -8.82
CA TYR A 222 19.40 -0.21 -7.98
C TYR A 222 20.05 -1.39 -8.69
N GLY A 223 21.38 -1.34 -8.84
CA GLY A 223 22.16 -2.45 -9.37
C GLY A 223 22.07 -2.65 -10.88
N ASP A 224 21.45 -1.70 -11.61
CA ASP A 224 21.45 -1.74 -13.07
C ASP A 224 22.89 -1.60 -13.61
N LYS A 225 23.23 -2.42 -14.61
CA LYS A 225 24.53 -2.36 -15.28
C LYS A 225 24.69 -1.12 -16.15
N ASN A 226 23.58 -0.50 -16.56
CA ASN A 226 23.54 0.70 -17.38
C ASN A 226 23.44 1.96 -16.51
N ARG A 227 23.87 3.10 -17.06
CA ARG A 227 23.70 4.43 -16.43
C ARG A 227 22.27 4.94 -16.47
N VAL A 228 21.44 4.40 -17.36
CA VAL A 228 20.02 4.74 -17.52
C VAL A 228 19.26 3.43 -17.60
N SER A 229 18.26 3.28 -16.74
CA SER A 229 17.39 2.10 -16.76
C SER A 229 16.28 2.27 -17.79
N ASP A 230 15.82 1.14 -18.35
CA ASP A 230 14.69 1.15 -19.29
C ASP A 230 13.37 1.56 -18.61
N GLU A 231 13.21 1.20 -17.33
CA GLU A 231 11.99 1.43 -16.57
C GLU A 231 12.29 2.06 -15.19
N PRO A 232 12.71 3.34 -15.13
CA PRO A 232 12.89 4.07 -13.88
C PRO A 232 11.54 4.51 -13.31
N MET A 233 11.50 5.03 -12.08
CA MET A 233 10.25 5.40 -11.41
C MET A 233 9.32 6.32 -12.24
N PRO A 234 9.82 7.34 -12.98
CA PRO A 234 8.95 8.17 -13.82
C PRO A 234 8.19 7.40 -14.91
N SER A 235 8.72 6.29 -15.42
CA SER A 235 8.02 5.45 -16.40
C SER A 235 6.79 4.74 -15.81
N LEU A 236 6.83 4.47 -14.50
CA LEU A 236 5.77 3.81 -13.73
C LEU A 236 4.73 4.80 -13.20
N TYR A 237 5.08 6.09 -13.11
CA TYR A 237 4.26 7.11 -12.46
C TYR A 237 2.85 7.28 -13.05
N GLY A 238 2.63 6.89 -14.31
CA GLY A 238 1.29 6.94 -14.93
C GLY A 238 0.40 5.73 -14.64
N ARG A 239 0.88 4.72 -13.91
CA ARG A 239 0.19 3.43 -13.79
C ARG A 239 -0.78 3.35 -12.61
N VAL A 240 -1.85 2.56 -12.77
CA VAL A 240 -2.76 2.14 -11.69
C VAL A 240 -2.26 0.87 -11.03
N LEU A 241 -1.75 -0.07 -11.82
CA LEU A 241 -1.13 -1.31 -11.37
C LEU A 241 0.30 -1.34 -11.89
N PHE A 242 1.25 -1.56 -10.99
CA PHE A 242 2.69 -1.56 -11.26
C PHE A 242 3.08 -2.42 -12.46
N HIS A 243 2.57 -3.65 -12.55
CA HIS A 243 2.92 -4.61 -13.61
C HIS A 243 2.08 -4.51 -14.89
N ASP A 244 1.07 -3.64 -14.96
CA ASP A 244 0.21 -3.50 -16.13
C ASP A 244 0.43 -2.12 -16.78
N GLU A 245 1.24 -2.09 -17.84
CA GLU A 245 1.55 -0.87 -18.59
C GLU A 245 0.32 -0.21 -19.22
N ASN A 246 -0.76 -0.98 -19.46
CA ASN A 246 -2.00 -0.47 -20.03
C ASN A 246 -2.94 0.09 -18.96
N SER A 247 -2.61 -0.10 -17.68
CA SER A 247 -3.39 0.45 -16.57
C SER A 247 -3.03 1.92 -16.35
N VAL A 248 -3.66 2.82 -17.11
CA VAL A 248 -3.39 4.27 -17.02
C VAL A 248 -4.21 4.90 -15.90
N TRP A 249 -3.56 5.62 -14.99
CA TRP A 249 -4.22 6.41 -13.95
C TRP A 249 -4.83 7.68 -14.54
N ASP A 250 -6.09 7.92 -14.22
CA ASP A 250 -6.77 9.18 -14.52
C ASP A 250 -6.51 10.16 -13.39
N PHE A 251 -5.56 11.06 -13.63
CA PHE A 251 -5.13 12.07 -12.68
C PHE A 251 -6.24 13.06 -12.29
N THR A 252 -7.35 13.14 -13.02
CA THR A 252 -8.48 14.01 -12.65
C THR A 252 -9.29 13.49 -11.47
N GLN A 253 -9.18 12.19 -11.14
CA GLN A 253 -9.93 11.58 -10.04
C GLN A 253 -9.43 11.99 -8.66
N TRP A 254 -8.17 12.44 -8.56
CA TRP A 254 -7.55 12.79 -7.30
C TRP A 254 -6.46 13.85 -7.52
N GLN A 255 -6.63 15.01 -6.91
CA GLN A 255 -5.78 16.19 -7.10
C GLN A 255 -5.11 16.56 -5.76
N PRO A 256 -3.78 16.36 -5.61
CA PRO A 256 -3.08 16.68 -4.38
C PRO A 256 -2.92 18.18 -4.16
N ASP A 257 -2.93 18.57 -2.89
CA ASP A 257 -2.54 19.92 -2.45
C ASP A 257 -1.01 20.07 -2.41
N ALA A 258 -0.27 18.96 -2.32
CA ALA A 258 1.19 18.94 -2.43
C ALA A 258 1.72 17.62 -3.01
N VAL A 259 2.88 17.70 -3.67
CA VAL A 259 3.65 16.53 -4.12
C VAL A 259 5.02 16.51 -3.46
N VAL A 260 5.41 15.38 -2.91
CA VAL A 260 6.76 15.16 -2.34
C VAL A 260 7.51 14.21 -3.25
N ILE A 261 8.71 14.60 -3.69
CA ILE A 261 9.59 13.77 -4.51
C ILE A 261 10.83 13.40 -3.69
N LYS A 262 10.96 12.12 -3.35
CA LYS A 262 12.17 11.52 -2.77
C LYS A 262 12.69 10.40 -3.67
N LEU A 263 13.45 10.80 -4.68
CA LEU A 263 14.18 9.90 -5.58
C LEU A 263 15.67 10.28 -5.61
N GLY A 264 16.49 9.44 -6.23
CA GLY A 264 17.94 9.62 -6.34
C GLY A 264 18.73 8.54 -5.61
N THR A 265 18.13 7.86 -4.61
CA THR A 265 18.88 6.91 -3.78
C THR A 265 19.49 5.81 -4.64
N ASN A 266 18.65 5.18 -5.46
CA ASN A 266 19.05 4.06 -6.32
C ASN A 266 19.89 4.49 -7.53
N ASP A 267 19.82 5.77 -7.90
CA ASP A 267 20.63 6.35 -8.96
C ASP A 267 22.12 6.38 -8.57
N PHE A 268 22.42 6.61 -7.28
CA PHE A 268 23.77 6.86 -6.78
C PHE A 268 24.26 5.88 -5.69
N SER A 269 23.48 4.87 -5.34
CA SER A 269 23.87 3.88 -4.32
C SER A 269 24.83 2.80 -4.84
N THR A 270 24.86 2.59 -6.17
CA THR A 270 25.72 1.60 -6.83
C THR A 270 26.21 2.10 -8.19
N GLU A 271 27.36 1.62 -8.65
CA GLU A 271 27.92 1.96 -9.97
C GLU A 271 27.28 1.14 -11.12
N PRO A 272 27.25 1.67 -12.36
CA PRO A 272 27.71 3.01 -12.75
C PRO A 272 26.67 4.10 -12.44
N HIS A 273 27.12 5.26 -11.95
CA HIS A 273 26.21 6.40 -11.74
C HIS A 273 25.72 7.06 -13.06
N PRO A 274 24.49 7.61 -13.10
CA PRO A 274 24.05 8.43 -14.22
C PRO A 274 24.84 9.74 -14.28
N ASP A 275 24.94 10.30 -15.48
CA ASP A 275 25.52 11.64 -15.64
C ASP A 275 24.63 12.68 -14.94
N HIS A 276 25.24 13.62 -14.21
CA HIS A 276 24.50 14.62 -13.43
C HIS A 276 23.53 15.46 -14.28
N ILE A 277 23.89 15.76 -15.53
CA ILE A 277 23.05 16.51 -16.47
C ILE A 277 21.81 15.69 -16.84
N VAL A 278 21.95 14.38 -17.06
CA VAL A 278 20.83 13.46 -17.34
C VAL A 278 19.90 13.39 -16.14
N PHE A 279 20.45 13.30 -14.93
CA PHE A 279 19.67 13.33 -13.69
C PHE A 279 18.87 14.63 -13.53
N GLN A 280 19.50 15.80 -13.74
CA GLN A 280 18.82 17.09 -13.65
C GLN A 280 17.75 17.28 -14.74
N GLN A 281 17.98 16.74 -15.95
CA GLN A 281 16.97 16.75 -17.00
C GLN A 281 15.77 15.88 -16.63
N ALA A 282 16.00 14.65 -16.16
CA ALA A 282 14.92 13.76 -15.72
C ALA A 282 14.12 14.36 -14.55
N LEU A 283 14.77 15.11 -13.65
CA LEU A 283 14.09 15.83 -12.58
C LEU A 283 13.18 16.95 -13.14
N THR A 284 13.67 17.67 -14.15
CA THR A 284 12.88 18.68 -14.88
C THR A 284 11.65 18.03 -15.52
N ASP A 285 11.83 16.91 -16.21
CA ASP A 285 10.76 16.21 -16.90
C ASP A 285 9.71 15.66 -15.94
N LEU A 286 10.13 15.11 -14.79
CA LEU A 286 9.21 14.65 -13.74
C LEU A 286 8.41 15.82 -13.14
N ILE A 287 9.06 16.93 -12.81
CA ILE A 287 8.37 18.13 -12.28
C ILE A 287 7.38 18.69 -13.31
N ASN A 288 7.77 18.76 -14.58
CA ASN A 288 6.87 19.21 -15.65
C ASN A 288 5.67 18.26 -15.79
N ARG A 289 5.88 16.96 -15.68
CA ARG A 289 4.81 15.96 -15.72
C ARG A 289 3.84 16.09 -14.55
N VAL A 290 4.36 16.30 -13.33
CA VAL A 290 3.53 16.61 -12.15
C VAL A 290 2.72 17.89 -12.38
N THR A 291 3.38 18.95 -12.87
CA THR A 291 2.73 20.24 -13.17
C THR A 291 1.67 20.09 -14.27
N GLN A 292 1.87 19.22 -15.25
CA GLN A 292 0.89 18.94 -16.30
C GLN A 292 -0.38 18.27 -15.73
N TYR A 293 -0.24 17.39 -14.74
CA TYR A 293 -1.38 16.67 -14.16
C TYR A 293 -2.12 17.44 -13.07
N TYR A 294 -1.41 18.26 -12.29
CA TYR A 294 -1.95 18.92 -11.10
C TYR A 294 -1.89 20.45 -11.13
N GLY A 295 -1.34 21.05 -12.19
CA GLY A 295 -1.18 22.49 -12.29
C GLY A 295 -0.14 23.02 -11.30
N ASP A 296 -0.52 24.06 -10.56
CA ASP A 296 0.38 24.84 -9.70
C ASP A 296 0.62 24.24 -8.30
N THR A 297 0.29 22.97 -8.09
CA THR A 297 0.49 22.25 -6.82
C THR A 297 1.96 22.36 -6.34
N PRO A 298 2.20 22.80 -5.09
CA PRO A 298 3.56 22.85 -4.53
C PRO A 298 4.27 21.50 -4.53
N ILE A 299 5.55 21.50 -4.92
CA ILE A 299 6.41 20.32 -5.00
C ILE A 299 7.55 20.43 -3.98
N PHE A 300 7.77 19.38 -3.20
CA PHE A 300 8.85 19.30 -2.21
C PHE A 300 9.90 18.28 -2.67
N LEU A 301 11.07 18.76 -3.05
CA LEU A 301 12.24 17.93 -3.34
C LEU A 301 12.91 17.54 -2.03
N LEU A 302 12.83 16.26 -1.69
CA LEU A 302 13.32 15.73 -0.42
C LEU A 302 14.60 14.92 -0.63
N ALA A 303 15.69 15.39 -0.05
CA ALA A 303 16.97 14.68 0.00
C ALA A 303 17.34 14.34 1.46
N ASP A 304 18.36 13.51 1.65
CA ASP A 304 18.91 13.23 2.97
C ASP A 304 20.44 13.16 2.94
N ASN A 305 21.06 13.49 4.07
CA ASN A 305 22.51 13.57 4.19
C ASN A 305 23.24 12.21 4.17
N SER A 306 22.55 11.08 4.00
CA SER A 306 23.24 9.81 3.69
C SER A 306 23.87 9.83 2.30
N MET A 307 23.34 10.66 1.39
CA MET A 307 23.79 10.74 0.01
C MET A 307 24.07 12.20 -0.43
N PRO A 308 25.28 12.73 -0.11
CA PRO A 308 25.63 14.13 -0.39
C PRO A 308 25.48 14.56 -1.85
N VAL A 309 25.69 13.64 -2.81
CA VAL A 309 25.52 13.95 -4.24
C VAL A 309 24.08 14.36 -4.59
N ILE A 310 23.06 13.68 -4.02
CA ILE A 310 21.65 14.04 -4.26
C ILE A 310 21.35 15.39 -3.60
N VAL A 311 21.86 15.60 -2.39
CA VAL A 311 21.73 16.87 -1.67
C VAL A 311 22.26 18.02 -2.54
N ASP A 312 23.45 17.91 -3.10
CA ASP A 312 24.04 18.95 -3.94
C ASP A 312 23.34 19.11 -5.30
N LEU A 313 22.90 18.01 -5.92
CA LEU A 313 22.14 18.06 -7.18
C LEU A 313 20.78 18.74 -7.01
N TYR A 314 20.01 18.38 -5.98
CA TYR A 314 18.72 19.04 -5.69
C TYR A 314 18.91 20.49 -5.27
N ARG A 315 19.91 20.79 -4.43
CA ARG A 315 20.21 22.17 -4.01
C ARG A 315 20.57 23.06 -5.20
N SER A 316 21.53 22.62 -6.03
CA SER A 316 21.97 23.40 -7.20
C SER A 316 20.86 23.55 -8.23
N TYR A 317 20.08 22.50 -8.47
CA TYR A 317 18.92 22.55 -9.35
C TYR A 317 17.84 23.51 -8.82
N HIS A 318 17.51 23.46 -7.53
CA HIS A 318 16.56 24.35 -6.88
C HIS A 318 17.02 25.81 -6.95
N GLN A 319 18.28 26.09 -6.58
CA GLN A 319 18.84 27.44 -6.64
C GLN A 319 18.83 28.02 -8.06
N LYS A 320 19.17 27.21 -9.07
CA LYS A 320 19.22 27.66 -10.46
C LYS A 320 17.83 27.98 -11.03
N ASN A 321 16.82 27.17 -10.72
CA ASN A 321 15.52 27.22 -11.41
C ASN A 321 14.38 27.80 -10.56
N TYR A 322 14.51 27.78 -9.23
CA TYR A 322 13.42 28.06 -8.29
C TYR A 322 13.82 28.95 -7.11
N ALA A 323 15.00 29.59 -7.11
CA ALA A 323 15.43 30.46 -6.01
C ALA A 323 14.44 31.60 -5.67
N SER A 324 13.70 32.10 -6.66
CA SER A 324 12.66 33.12 -6.51
C SER A 324 11.24 32.55 -6.61
N ASN A 325 11.08 31.24 -6.73
CA ASN A 325 9.78 30.58 -6.94
C ASN A 325 9.35 29.87 -5.66
N SER A 326 8.19 30.25 -5.12
CA SER A 326 7.62 29.64 -3.92
C SER A 326 6.93 28.29 -4.16
N LYS A 327 6.90 27.77 -5.39
CA LYS A 327 6.16 26.54 -5.76
C LYS A 327 6.98 25.27 -5.62
N VAL A 328 8.30 25.34 -5.76
CA VAL A 328 9.19 24.19 -5.55
C VAL A 328 10.02 24.45 -4.32
N HIS A 329 9.91 23.57 -3.34
CA HIS A 329 10.63 23.62 -2.09
C HIS A 329 11.71 22.54 -2.08
N TYR A 330 12.78 22.80 -1.34
CA TYR A 330 13.85 21.85 -1.13
C TYR A 330 14.03 21.60 0.37
N VAL A 331 14.04 20.33 0.76
CA VAL A 331 14.12 19.89 2.15
C VAL A 331 15.22 18.84 2.27
N VAL A 332 16.04 18.95 3.33
CA VAL A 332 17.13 18.01 3.61
C VAL A 332 16.90 17.37 4.97
N LEU A 333 16.88 16.04 4.99
CA LEU A 333 16.83 15.24 6.20
C LEU A 333 18.24 14.94 6.72
N PRO A 334 18.42 14.76 8.05
CA PRO A 334 19.67 14.29 8.61
C PRO A 334 19.97 12.86 8.13
N LYS A 335 21.24 12.47 8.15
CA LYS A 335 21.63 11.07 7.94
C LYS A 335 21.12 10.24 9.13
N PRO A 336 20.51 9.05 8.91
CA PRO A 336 20.15 8.16 10.01
C PRO A 336 21.39 7.75 10.81
N ALA A 337 21.25 7.72 12.14
CA ALA A 337 22.22 7.07 13.01
C ALA A 337 22.19 5.54 12.83
N LEU A 338 23.18 4.81 13.36
CA LEU A 338 23.27 3.36 13.14
C LEU A 338 22.09 2.61 13.77
N GLU A 339 21.68 3.03 14.95
CA GLU A 339 20.51 2.52 15.69
C GLU A 339 19.17 2.87 15.03
N GLN A 340 19.19 3.76 14.04
CA GLN A 340 18.04 4.17 13.25
C GLN A 340 17.93 3.39 11.94
N LEU A 341 18.70 2.31 11.77
CA LEU A 341 18.64 1.43 10.60
C LEU A 341 17.92 0.11 10.92
N GLY A 342 17.06 -0.31 10.00
CA GLY A 342 16.39 -1.61 9.93
C GLY A 342 16.95 -2.43 8.76
N CYS A 343 16.12 -3.31 8.19
CA CYS A 343 16.56 -4.32 7.23
C CYS A 343 17.32 -3.72 6.03
N ASP A 344 18.39 -4.38 5.60
CA ASP A 344 19.21 -3.97 4.46
C ASP A 344 19.65 -2.50 4.52
N TRP A 345 19.97 -2.02 5.72
CA TRP A 345 20.43 -0.66 5.99
C TRP A 345 19.42 0.44 5.64
N HIS A 346 18.13 0.09 5.49
CA HIS A 346 17.07 1.07 5.32
C HIS A 346 16.72 1.73 6.66
N PRO A 347 16.12 2.93 6.68
CA PRO A 347 15.74 3.54 7.93
C PRO A 347 14.63 2.76 8.66
N ASN A 348 14.75 2.65 9.97
CA ASN A 348 13.71 2.06 10.81
C ASN A 348 12.60 3.07 11.15
N VAL A 349 11.56 2.60 11.85
CA VAL A 349 10.41 3.42 12.26
C VAL A 349 10.85 4.70 13.00
N GLN A 350 11.88 4.65 13.84
CA GLN A 350 12.35 5.82 14.59
C GLN A 350 12.86 6.92 13.66
N TYR A 351 13.61 6.56 12.61
CA TYR A 351 14.02 7.55 11.62
C TYR A 351 12.84 8.08 10.81
N HIS A 352 11.90 7.22 10.42
CA HIS A 352 10.73 7.66 9.67
C HIS A 352 9.87 8.67 10.45
N GLN A 353 9.76 8.48 11.77
CA GLN A 353 9.13 9.46 12.68
C GLN A 353 9.90 10.78 12.70
N GLN A 354 11.23 10.74 12.81
CA GLN A 354 12.07 11.95 12.76
C GLN A 354 11.94 12.69 11.42
N ALA A 355 11.96 11.95 10.30
CA ALA A 355 11.80 12.51 8.97
C ALA A 355 10.44 13.18 8.79
N ALA A 356 9.36 12.54 9.25
CA ALA A 356 8.01 13.13 9.23
C ALA A 356 7.91 14.38 10.10
N ALA A 357 8.53 14.39 11.29
CA ALA A 357 8.56 15.55 12.18
C ALA A 357 9.30 16.76 11.58
N ILE A 358 10.23 16.53 10.65
CA ILE A 358 10.91 17.59 9.89
C ILE A 358 10.07 18.05 8.69
N LEU A 359 9.50 17.10 7.93
CA LEU A 359 8.80 17.40 6.69
C LEU A 359 7.43 18.05 6.91
N ALA A 360 6.64 17.55 7.88
CA ALA A 360 5.28 18.01 8.09
C ALA A 360 5.18 19.53 8.39
N PRO A 361 5.99 20.12 9.29
CA PRO A 361 5.96 21.57 9.51
C PRO A 361 6.31 22.40 8.27
N VAL A 362 7.18 21.89 7.39
CA VAL A 362 7.56 22.58 6.15
C VAL A 362 6.38 22.62 5.18
N ILE A 363 5.71 21.48 4.97
CA ILE A 363 4.51 21.40 4.12
C ILE A 363 3.40 22.26 4.72
N LYS A 364 3.14 22.12 6.03
CA LYS A 364 2.13 22.90 6.75
C LYS A 364 2.30 24.40 6.54
N LYS A 365 3.53 24.91 6.69
CA LYS A 365 3.85 26.32 6.49
C LYS A 365 3.66 26.75 5.04
N ALA A 366 4.12 25.96 4.08
CA ALA A 366 4.05 26.29 2.66
C ALA A 366 2.60 26.36 2.15
N LEU A 367 1.72 25.50 2.66
CA LEU A 367 0.30 25.44 2.29
C LEU A 367 -0.61 26.29 3.17
N ALA A 368 -0.06 26.99 4.16
CA ALA A 368 -0.82 27.72 5.18
C ALA A 368 -1.91 26.85 5.83
N TRP A 369 -1.58 25.60 6.15
CA TRP A 369 -2.46 24.70 6.86
C TRP A 369 -2.41 24.99 8.36
N ASP A 370 -3.59 25.12 8.98
CA ASP A 370 -3.76 25.33 10.43
C ASP A 370 -3.40 24.11 11.27
#